data_AF-A0A973LQ24-F1
#
_entry.id   AF-A0A973LQ24-F1
#
_cell.length_a   1.000
_cell.length_b   1.000
_cell.length_c   1.000
_cell.angle_alpha   90.00
_cell.angle_beta   90.00
_cell.angle_gamma   90.00
#
_symmetry.space_group_name_H-M   'P 1'
#
loop_
_entity.id
_entity.type
_entity.pdbx_description
1 polymer ?
#
loop_
_entity_poly.entity_id
_entity_poly.type
_entity_poly.pdbx_seq_one_letter_code
_entity_poly.pdbx_strand_id
1 'polypeptide(L)'
;GVDSTLIEAAVSQLDSEQEEATARELVDRKLRSTRGLDRDKRLRRLAGMLARKGYSEGMALRVVRQALEEEGEETELFEGEGF
;
A
#
# COMPACT_ATOMS: atom_id res chain seq x y z
N GLY A 1 19.59 27.37 22.56
CA GLY A 1 18.25 26.95 22.12
C GLY A 1 18.45 26.37 20.75
N VAL A 2 18.15 25.10 20.56
CA VAL A 2 18.22 24.48 19.24
C VAL A 2 16.98 24.87 18.45
N ASP A 3 17.21 25.45 17.29
CA ASP A 3 16.24 25.98 16.34
C ASP A 3 15.09 25.02 16.06
N SER A 4 13.88 25.43 16.47
CA SER A 4 12.61 24.75 16.25
C SER A 4 12.22 24.63 14.76
N THR A 5 12.90 25.32 13.87
CA THR A 5 12.68 25.29 12.42
C THR A 5 13.25 24.06 11.72
N LEU A 6 14.20 23.34 12.33
CA LEU A 6 14.75 22.11 11.73
C LEU A 6 13.90 20.86 12.01
N ILE A 7 13.06 20.92 13.05
CA ILE A 7 12.27 19.78 13.52
C ILE A 7 11.07 19.52 12.59
N GLU A 8 10.39 20.57 12.12
CA GLU A 8 9.19 20.40 11.27
C GLU A 8 9.47 19.71 9.93
N ALA A 9 10.59 20.02 9.28
CA ALA A 9 10.94 19.39 8.00
C ALA A 9 11.29 17.90 8.15
N ALA A 10 11.96 17.53 9.25
CA ALA A 10 12.29 16.14 9.55
C ALA A 10 11.04 15.34 9.98
N VAL A 11 10.16 15.94 10.77
CA VAL A 11 8.89 15.32 11.20
C VAL A 11 7.96 15.09 10.01
N SER A 12 7.82 16.07 9.10
CA SER A 12 6.93 15.93 7.94
C SER A 12 7.37 14.84 6.94
N GLN A 13 8.69 14.65 6.76
CA GLN A 13 9.22 13.58 5.93
C GLN A 13 8.98 12.20 6.57
N LEU A 14 9.20 12.10 7.89
CA LEU A 14 8.91 10.87 8.66
C LEU A 14 7.41 10.51 8.61
N ASP A 15 6.51 11.49 8.72
CA ASP A 15 5.07 11.26 8.61
C ASP A 15 4.70 10.64 7.25
N SER A 16 5.28 11.15 6.15
CA SER A 16 4.97 10.66 4.80
C SER A 16 5.41 9.21 4.57
N GLU A 17 6.60 8.83 5.05
CA GLU A 17 7.10 7.45 4.96
C GLU A 17 6.28 6.51 5.86
N GLN A 18 5.89 6.98 7.06
CA GLN A 18 5.07 6.21 7.99
C GLN A 18 3.65 6.00 7.44
N GLU A 19 3.08 7.01 6.80
CA GLU A 19 1.78 6.94 6.11
C GLU A 19 1.81 5.89 4.99
N GLU A 20 2.85 5.89 4.15
CA GLU A 20 3.00 4.91 3.07
C GLU A 20 3.11 3.48 3.62
N ALA A 21 3.97 3.27 4.62
CA ALA A 21 4.14 1.97 5.27
C ALA A 21 2.81 1.45 5.85
N THR A 22 2.07 2.32 6.53
CA THR A 22 0.76 1.98 7.11
C THR A 22 -0.26 1.63 6.02
N ALA A 23 -0.30 2.41 4.93
CA ALA A 23 -1.17 2.13 3.79
C ALA A 23 -0.85 0.76 3.18
N ARG A 24 0.42 0.41 3.06
CA ARG A 24 0.87 -0.89 2.53
C ARG A 24 0.45 -2.05 3.41
N GLU A 25 0.62 -1.96 4.72
CA GLU A 25 0.16 -2.99 5.65
C GLU A 25 -1.37 -3.19 5.63
N LEU A 26 -2.14 -2.11 5.44
CA LEU A 26 -3.59 -2.20 5.30
C LEU A 26 -4.00 -2.91 4.02
N VAL A 27 -3.31 -2.61 2.92
CA VAL A 27 -3.53 -3.26 1.62
C VAL A 27 -3.15 -4.73 1.68
N ASP A 28 -1.98 -5.08 2.19
CA ASP A 28 -1.50 -6.47 2.32
C ASP A 28 -2.49 -7.35 3.11
N ARG A 29 -2.95 -6.84 4.26
CA ARG A 29 -3.99 -7.52 5.04
C ARG A 29 -5.28 -7.72 4.27
N LYS A 30 -5.68 -6.73 3.46
CA LYS A 30 -6.92 -6.80 2.67
C LYS A 30 -6.77 -7.59 1.38
N LEU A 31 -5.57 -7.70 0.82
CA LEU A 31 -5.28 -8.50 -0.37
C LEU A 31 -5.64 -9.96 -0.15
N ARG A 32 -5.21 -10.54 0.99
CA ARG A 32 -5.57 -11.90 1.41
C ARG A 32 -7.08 -12.15 1.44
N SER A 33 -7.85 -11.18 1.92
CA SER A 33 -9.32 -11.24 2.01
C SER A 33 -10.03 -10.99 0.66
N THR A 34 -9.32 -10.53 -0.36
CA THR A 34 -9.87 -10.23 -1.69
C THR A 34 -9.35 -11.18 -2.76
N ARG A 35 -8.64 -12.25 -2.36
CA ARG A 35 -8.25 -13.36 -3.25
C ARG A 35 -9.51 -13.96 -3.90
N GLY A 36 -9.43 -14.26 -5.18
CA GLY A 36 -10.56 -14.76 -5.99
C GLY A 36 -11.45 -13.68 -6.62
N LEU A 37 -11.18 -12.39 -6.37
CA LEU A 37 -11.82 -11.30 -7.11
C LEU A 37 -10.98 -10.88 -8.32
N ASP A 38 -11.65 -10.36 -9.35
CA ASP A 38 -10.99 -9.74 -10.50
C ASP A 38 -10.04 -8.61 -10.06
N ARG A 39 -8.85 -8.54 -10.66
CA ARG A 39 -7.82 -7.53 -10.34
C ARG A 39 -8.37 -6.10 -10.33
N ASP A 40 -9.23 -5.78 -11.29
CA ASP A 40 -9.85 -4.47 -11.46
C ASP A 40 -10.86 -4.13 -10.35
N LYS A 41 -11.56 -5.14 -9.80
CA LYS A 41 -12.42 -4.99 -8.62
C LYS A 41 -11.59 -4.81 -7.35
N ARG A 42 -10.49 -5.54 -7.22
CA ARG A 42 -9.55 -5.43 -6.09
C ARG A 42 -8.94 -4.05 -6.03
N LEU A 43 -8.43 -3.54 -7.16
CA LEU A 43 -7.86 -2.19 -7.29
C LEU A 43 -8.85 -1.13 -6.76
N ARG A 44 -10.08 -1.10 -7.28
CA ARG A 44 -11.10 -0.12 -6.84
C ARG A 44 -11.44 -0.25 -5.36
N ARG A 45 -11.57 -1.48 -4.85
CA ARG A 45 -11.98 -1.73 -3.46
C ARG A 45 -10.89 -1.33 -2.46
N LEU A 46 -9.64 -1.58 -2.80
CA LEU A 46 -8.48 -1.24 -1.97
C LEU A 46 -8.18 0.26 -2.04
N ALA A 47 -8.16 0.85 -3.24
CA ALA A 47 -7.98 2.28 -3.42
C ALA A 47 -9.08 3.09 -2.71
N GLY A 48 -10.35 2.67 -2.87
CA GLY A 48 -11.48 3.29 -2.17
C GLY A 48 -11.45 3.11 -0.65
N MET A 49 -10.83 2.04 -0.15
CA MET A 49 -10.62 1.83 1.29
C MET A 49 -9.57 2.79 1.85
N LEU A 50 -8.46 2.99 1.13
CA LEU A 50 -7.43 3.95 1.52
C LEU A 50 -7.92 5.40 1.41
N ALA A 51 -8.63 5.77 0.34
CA ALA A 51 -9.21 7.10 0.20
C ALA A 51 -10.15 7.46 1.36
N ARG A 52 -10.97 6.50 1.84
CA ARG A 52 -11.84 6.68 3.02
C ARG A 52 -11.08 6.84 4.34
N LYS A 53 -9.82 6.41 4.38
CA LYS A 53 -8.93 6.58 5.53
C LYS A 53 -8.15 7.90 5.50
N GLY A 54 -8.29 8.70 4.43
CA GLY A 54 -7.64 9.99 4.29
C GLY A 54 -6.33 9.96 3.49
N TYR A 55 -5.91 8.79 2.99
CA TYR A 55 -4.73 8.69 2.13
C TYR A 55 -4.98 9.36 0.78
N SER A 56 -3.96 10.05 0.25
CA SER A 56 -4.03 10.66 -1.07
C SER A 56 -4.31 9.62 -2.15
N GLU A 57 -5.08 10.00 -3.18
CA GLU A 57 -5.46 9.08 -4.26
C GLU A 57 -4.23 8.52 -5.01
N GLY A 58 -3.21 9.35 -5.22
CA GLY A 58 -1.95 8.94 -5.86
C GLY A 58 -1.20 7.87 -5.05
N MET A 59 -1.07 8.06 -3.74
CA MET A 59 -0.46 7.06 -2.84
C MET A 59 -1.31 5.79 -2.80
N ALA A 60 -2.62 5.92 -2.64
CA ALA A 60 -3.53 4.78 -2.58
C ALA A 60 -3.43 3.91 -3.83
N LEU A 61 -3.45 4.51 -5.03
CA LEU A 61 -3.33 3.76 -6.28
C LEU A 61 -1.94 3.13 -6.43
N ARG A 62 -0.87 3.84 -6.08
CA ARG A 62 0.50 3.33 -6.17
C ARG A 62 0.69 2.09 -5.27
N VAL A 63 0.36 2.22 -3.99
CA VAL A 63 0.50 1.14 -3.00
C VAL A 63 -0.33 -0.08 -3.39
N VAL A 64 -1.56 0.12 -3.86
CA VAL A 64 -2.44 -0.98 -4.27
C VAL A 64 -1.95 -1.70 -5.52
N ARG A 65 -1.46 -0.96 -6.52
CA ARG A 65 -0.90 -1.56 -7.74
C ARG A 65 0.30 -2.42 -7.41
N GLN A 66 1.26 -1.85 -6.68
CA GLN A 66 2.47 -2.55 -6.28
C GLN A 66 2.13 -3.84 -5.51
N ALA A 67 1.23 -3.77 -4.53
CA ALA A 67 0.89 -4.94 -3.74
C ALA A 67 0.11 -6.02 -4.54
N LEU A 68 -0.66 -5.63 -5.57
CA LEU A 68 -1.29 -6.57 -6.50
C LEU A 68 -0.30 -7.21 -7.48
N GLU A 69 0.76 -6.49 -7.85
CA GLU A 69 1.86 -7.00 -8.66
C GLU A 69 2.68 -8.00 -7.86
N GLU A 70 3.10 -7.63 -6.64
CA GLU A 70 3.84 -8.51 -5.72
C GLU A 70 3.09 -9.81 -5.40
N GLU A 71 1.77 -9.75 -5.14
CA GLU A 71 0.98 -10.98 -4.91
C GLU A 71 0.88 -11.84 -6.18
N GLY A 72 0.82 -11.22 -7.35
CA GLY A 72 0.84 -11.91 -8.64
C GLY A 72 2.15 -12.65 -8.86
N GLU A 73 3.28 -11.97 -8.63
CA GLU A 73 4.63 -12.54 -8.73
C GLU A 73 4.84 -13.66 -7.71
N GLU A 74 4.40 -13.49 -6.45
CA GLU A 74 4.43 -14.57 -5.44
C GLU A 74 3.67 -15.80 -5.94
N THR A 75 2.47 -15.61 -6.48
CA THR A 75 1.64 -16.71 -6.97
C THR A 75 2.32 -17.45 -8.13
N GLU A 76 2.92 -16.73 -9.08
CA GLU A 76 3.64 -17.33 -10.22
C GLU A 76 4.92 -18.08 -9.78
N LEU A 77 5.65 -17.55 -8.78
CA LEU A 77 6.82 -18.22 -8.21
C LEU A 77 6.46 -19.56 -7.55
N PHE A 78 5.36 -19.62 -6.80
CA PHE A 78 4.91 -20.86 -6.15
C PHE A 78 4.33 -21.89 -7.13
N GLU A 79 3.75 -21.46 -8.25
CA GLU A 79 3.24 -22.37 -9.29
C GLU A 79 4.36 -22.99 -10.15
N GLY A 80 5.54 -22.36 -10.22
CA GLY A 80 6.70 -22.82 -11.00
C GLY A 80 7.56 -23.91 -10.33
N GLU A 81 7.37 -24.18 -9.03
CA GLU A 81 8.19 -25.15 -8.27
C GLU A 81 7.49 -26.51 -8.05
N GLY A 82 6.53 -26.87 -8.90
CA GLY A 82 5.95 -28.21 -8.95
C GLY A 82 6.70 -29.13 -9.91
N PHE A 83 7.72 -29.85 -9.42
CA PHE A 83 8.31 -31.01 -10.11
C PHE A 83 7.42 -32.24 -10.02
#